data_AF-A0A377D0Y8-F1
#
_entry.id   AF-A0A377D0Y8-F1
#
_cell.length_a   1.000
_cell.length_b   1.000
_cell.length_c   1.000
_cell.angle_alpha   90.00
_cell.angle_beta   90.00
_cell.angle_gamma   90.00
#
_symmetry.space_group_name_H-M   'P 1'
#
loop_
_entity.id
_entity.type
_entity.pdbx_description
1 polymer ?
#
loop_
_entity_poly.entity_id
_entity_poly.type
_entity_poly.pdbx_seq_one_letter_code
_entity_poly.pdbx_strand_id
1 'polypeptide(L)'
;MRTQWPSPAKLNLFLYITGQRADGYHTLQTLFQFLDYGDTISIELRDDGDIRLLTPVEGVEHEDNLIVRAARLFDENCGRQRASSDGKRCEYQH
;
A
#
# COMPACT_ATOMS: atom_id res chain seq x y z
N MET A 1 12.15 -15.91 7.33
CA MET A 1 11.38 -16.80 6.42
C MET A 1 10.75 -15.93 5.35
N ARG A 2 10.95 -16.27 4.08
CA ARG A 2 10.44 -15.51 2.93
C ARG A 2 9.04 -16.00 2.55
N THR A 3 8.12 -15.07 2.33
CA THR A 3 6.75 -15.33 1.86
C THR A 3 6.53 -14.67 0.50
N GLN A 4 5.59 -15.19 -0.29
CA GLN A 4 5.24 -14.67 -1.60
C GLN A 4 3.75 -14.35 -1.66
N TRP A 5 3.42 -13.20 -2.24
CA TRP A 5 2.07 -12.66 -2.31
C TRP A 5 1.77 -12.18 -3.73
N PRO A 6 0.64 -12.60 -4.34
CA PRO A 6 0.26 -12.12 -5.66
C PRO A 6 -0.23 -10.66 -5.60
N SER A 7 0.16 -9.87 -6.60
CA SER A 7 -0.32 -8.51 -6.86
C SER A 7 -1.00 -8.49 -8.23
N PRO A 8 -2.27 -8.92 -8.32
CA PRO A 8 -2.92 -9.13 -9.60
C PRO A 8 -3.21 -7.81 -10.33
N ALA A 9 -3.05 -7.83 -11.65
CA ALA A 9 -3.50 -6.74 -12.50
C ALA A 9 -5.03 -6.65 -12.52
N LYS A 10 -5.52 -5.46 -12.86
CA LYS A 10 -6.96 -5.18 -12.96
C LYS A 10 -7.32 -4.59 -14.32
N LEU A 11 -8.48 -4.96 -14.83
CA LEU A 11 -9.14 -4.30 -15.95
C LEU A 11 -10.37 -3.54 -15.47
N ASN A 12 -10.63 -2.40 -16.11
CA ASN A 12 -11.91 -1.70 -16.01
C ASN A 12 -12.76 -2.19 -17.20
N LEU A 13 -13.76 -3.04 -16.95
CA LEU A 13 -14.60 -3.58 -18.03
C LEU A 13 -15.49 -2.51 -18.68
N PHE A 14 -15.86 -1.50 -17.90
CA PHE A 14 -16.38 -0.24 -18.40
C PHE A 14 -15.88 0.88 -17.51
N LEU A 15 -15.85 2.11 -18.02
CA LEU A 15 -15.50 3.30 -17.26
C LEU A 15 -16.38 4.47 -17.75
N TYR A 16 -17.24 4.96 -16.85
CA TYR A 16 -18.06 6.14 -17.08
C TYR A 16 -17.62 7.25 -16.14
N ILE A 17 -17.35 8.43 -16.70
CA ILE A 17 -17.12 9.66 -15.92
C ILE A 17 -18.47 10.30 -15.69
N THR A 18 -18.92 10.37 -14.44
CA THR A 18 -20.25 10.87 -14.07
C THR A 18 -20.25 12.34 -13.65
N GLY A 19 -19.07 12.94 -13.49
CA GLY A 19 -18.92 14.33 -13.05
C GLY A 19 -17.51 14.64 -12.57
N GLN A 20 -17.32 15.87 -12.12
CA GLN A 20 -16.07 16.36 -11.53
C GLN A 20 -16.38 17.09 -10.22
N ARG A 21 -15.62 16.76 -9.18
CA ARG A 21 -15.71 17.36 -7.84
C ARG A 21 -14.99 18.70 -7.78
N ALA A 22 -15.28 19.49 -6.75
CA ALA A 22 -14.64 20.78 -6.51
C ALA A 22 -13.11 20.68 -6.23
N ASP A 23 -12.63 19.51 -5.81
CA ASP A 23 -11.20 19.21 -5.60
C ASP A 23 -10.48 18.74 -6.87
N GLY A 24 -11.15 18.77 -8.03
CA GLY A 24 -10.59 18.42 -9.33
C GLY A 24 -10.68 16.92 -9.68
N TYR A 25 -11.10 16.06 -8.76
CA TYR A 25 -11.24 14.63 -9.01
C TYR A 25 -12.53 14.29 -9.76
N HIS A 26 -12.46 13.28 -10.64
CA HIS A 26 -13.62 12.79 -11.39
C HIS A 26 -14.41 11.76 -10.59
N THR A 27 -15.73 11.87 -10.62
CA THR A 27 -16.60 10.78 -10.15
C THR A 27 -16.70 9.74 -11.24
N LEU A 28 -16.46 8.46 -10.89
CA LEU A 28 -16.41 7.37 -11.82
C LEU A 28 -17.43 6.29 -11.46
N GLN A 29 -18.08 5.72 -12.47
CA GLN A 29 -18.79 4.46 -12.37
C GLN A 29 -18.05 3.44 -13.24
N THR A 30 -17.53 2.39 -12.64
CA THR A 30 -16.67 1.40 -13.30
C THR A 30 -16.92 0.02 -12.70
N LEU A 31 -16.66 -1.04 -13.48
CA LEU A 31 -16.63 -2.41 -13.00
C LEU A 31 -15.22 -2.96 -13.13
N PHE A 32 -14.68 -3.45 -12.01
CA PHE A 32 -13.34 -4.01 -11.94
C PHE A 32 -13.38 -5.54 -12.09
N GLN A 33 -12.43 -6.08 -12.84
CA GLN A 33 -12.14 -7.50 -12.88
C GLN A 33 -10.64 -7.71 -12.66
N PHE A 34 -10.30 -8.61 -11.74
CA PHE A 34 -8.92 -9.07 -11.55
C PHE A 34 -8.56 -10.07 -12.63
N LEU A 35 -7.30 -10.02 -13.06
CA LEU A 35 -6.71 -11.02 -13.92
C LEU A 35 -5.92 -12.03 -13.09
N ASP A 36 -5.86 -13.27 -13.56
CA ASP A 36 -4.91 -14.27 -13.07
C ASP A 36 -3.52 -14.03 -13.69
N TYR A 37 -3.07 -12.78 -13.60
CA TYR A 37 -1.82 -12.27 -14.12
C TYR A 37 -1.46 -11.00 -13.36
N GLY A 38 -0.19 -10.84 -13.02
CA GLY A 38 0.31 -9.68 -12.30
C GLY A 38 1.70 -9.92 -11.73
N ASP A 39 2.06 -9.09 -10.76
CA ASP A 39 3.36 -9.18 -10.09
C ASP A 39 3.31 -10.16 -8.93
N THR A 40 4.49 -10.60 -8.49
CA THR A 40 4.65 -11.37 -7.24
C THR A 40 5.56 -10.61 -6.30
N ILE A 41 5.05 -10.26 -5.12
CA ILE A 41 5.80 -9.56 -4.09
C ILE A 41 6.37 -10.59 -3.12
N SER A 42 7.69 -10.58 -2.96
CA SER A 42 8.38 -11.38 -1.94
C SER A 42 8.66 -10.55 -0.71
N ILE A 43 8.25 -11.02 0.47
CA ILE A 43 8.45 -10.34 1.75
C ILE A 43 9.23 -11.24 2.70
N GLU A 44 10.26 -10.67 3.32
CA GLU A 44 10.99 -11.26 4.43
C GLU A 44 10.95 -10.31 5.62
N LEU A 45 10.50 -10.82 6.76
CA LEU A 45 10.44 -10.05 8.00
C LEU A 45 11.86 -9.79 8.54
N ARG A 46 12.02 -8.61 9.14
CA ARG A 46 13.23 -8.19 9.85
C ARG A 46 12.85 -7.73 11.25
N ASP A 47 13.78 -7.87 12.17
CA ASP A 47 13.59 -7.49 13.58
C ASP A 47 14.22 -6.12 13.92
N ASP A 48 14.81 -5.43 12.94
CA ASP A 48 15.47 -4.13 13.10
C ASP A 48 14.55 -2.91 12.83
N GLY A 49 13.29 -3.16 12.49
CA GLY A 49 12.30 -2.13 12.19
C GLY A 49 12.54 -1.39 10.86
N ASP A 50 13.48 -1.85 10.05
CA ASP A 50 13.86 -1.19 8.79
C ASP A 50 13.05 -1.73 7.60
N ILE A 51 12.65 -0.83 6.68
CA ILE A 51 11.90 -1.16 5.47
C ILE A 51 12.82 -1.02 4.26
N ARG A 52 13.10 -2.15 3.60
CA ARG A 52 14.00 -2.20 2.43
C ARG A 52 13.30 -2.76 1.20
N LEU A 53 13.14 -1.91 0.18
CA LEU A 53 12.85 -2.35 -1.17
C LEU A 53 14.16 -2.74 -1.88
N LEU A 54 14.33 -4.04 -2.15
CA LEU A 54 15.54 -4.57 -2.78
C LEU A 54 15.52 -4.49 -4.32
N THR A 55 14.34 -4.33 -4.90
CA THR A 55 14.14 -4.26 -6.35
C THR A 55 13.61 -2.87 -6.70
N PRO A 56 14.50 -1.95 -7.11
CA PRO A 56 14.09 -0.64 -7.59
C PRO A 56 13.13 -0.78 -8.77
N VAL A 57 12.13 0.11 -8.84
CA VAL A 57 11.27 0.23 -10.01
C VAL A 57 11.85 1.36 -10.86
N GLU A 58 12.04 1.10 -12.15
CA GLU A 58 12.63 2.06 -13.07
C GLU A 58 11.85 3.39 -13.06
N GLY A 59 12.56 4.51 -12.86
CA GLY A 59 11.97 5.85 -12.82
C GLY A 59 11.22 6.20 -11.53
N VAL A 60 11.29 5.37 -10.49
CA VAL A 60 10.65 5.64 -9.19
C VAL A 60 11.70 5.60 -8.07
N GLU A 61 11.91 6.75 -7.44
CA GLU A 61 12.77 6.85 -6.24
C GLU A 61 12.21 5.98 -5.11
N HIS A 62 13.09 5.50 -4.23
CA HIS A 62 12.73 4.52 -3.20
C HIS A 62 11.58 5.00 -2.29
N GLU A 63 11.63 6.25 -1.81
CA GLU A 63 10.61 6.82 -0.92
C GLU A 63 9.30 7.16 -1.64
N ASP A 64 9.33 7.33 -2.96
CA ASP A 64 8.12 7.56 -3.76
C ASP A 64 7.42 6.25 -4.15
N ASN A 65 8.11 5.11 -3.98
CA ASN A 65 7.56 3.81 -4.30
C ASN A 65 6.38 3.47 -3.39
N LEU A 66 5.25 3.11 -4.01
CA LEU A 66 4.02 2.78 -3.30
C LEU A 66 4.18 1.61 -2.32
N ILE A 67 5.09 0.66 -2.58
CA ILE A 67 5.40 -0.45 -1.67
C ILE A 67 5.98 0.09 -0.36
N VAL A 68 6.98 0.99 -0.45
CA VAL A 68 7.64 1.58 0.71
C VAL A 68 6.67 2.47 1.47
N ARG A 69 5.93 3.34 0.75
CA ARG A 69 4.92 4.22 1.36
C ARG A 69 3.81 3.45 2.06
N ALA A 70 3.31 2.37 1.45
CA ALA A 70 2.29 1.52 2.08
C ALA A 70 2.83 0.80 3.33
N ALA A 71 4.08 0.32 3.29
CA ALA A 71 4.71 -0.33 4.44
C ALA A 71 4.91 0.65 5.62
N ARG A 72 5.37 1.88 5.35
CA ARG A 72 5.49 2.95 6.37
C ARG A 72 4.13 3.31 6.97
N LEU A 73 3.11 3.53 6.13
CA LEU A 73 1.74 3.81 6.59
C LEU A 73 1.14 2.66 7.39
N PHE A 74 1.46 1.41 7.04
CA PHE A 74 1.03 0.24 7.80
C PHE A 74 1.68 0.22 9.19
N ASP A 75 3.00 0.46 9.29
CA ASP A 75 3.71 0.49 10.56
C ASP A 75 3.19 1.62 11.48
N GLU A 76 3.00 2.83 10.94
CA GLU A 76 2.44 3.97 11.67
C GLU A 76 1.03 3.68 12.23
N ASN A 77 0.17 2.99 11.47
CA ASN A 77 -1.20 2.70 11.88
C ASN A 77 -1.33 1.45 12.77
N CYS A 78 -0.53 0.41 12.54
CA CYS A 78 -0.55 -0.81 13.36
C CYS A 78 0.23 -0.66 14.67
N GLY A 79 1.32 0.12 14.70
CA GLY A 79 1.96 0.54 15.94
C GLY A 79 0.98 1.27 16.87
N ARG A 80 0.04 2.02 16.28
CA ARG A 80 -1.06 2.70 17.00
C ARG A 80 -2.13 1.73 17.54
N GLN A 81 -2.36 0.59 16.88
CA GLN A 81 -3.30 -0.45 17.33
C GLN A 81 -2.72 -1.38 18.42
N ARG A 82 -1.41 -1.60 18.46
CA ARG A 82 -0.75 -2.26 19.61
C ARG A 82 -0.89 -1.46 20.90
N ALA A 83 -0.99 -0.13 20.81
CA ALA A 83 -1.23 0.75 21.95
C ALA A 83 -2.72 0.84 22.37
N SER A 84 -3.66 0.25 21.62
CA SER A 84 -5.11 0.36 21.89
C SER A 84 -5.75 -0.91 22.42
N SER A 85 -5.03 -2.04 22.46
CA SER A 85 -5.53 -3.32 23.01
C SER A 85 -5.01 -3.63 24.42
N ASP A 86 -4.03 -2.86 24.90
CA ASP A 86 -3.68 -2.71 26.30
C ASP A 86 -3.70 -1.21 26.60
N GLY A 87 -4.44 -0.78 27.62
CA GLY A 87 -4.69 0.63 27.96
C GLY A 87 -3.44 1.40 28.39
N LYS A 88 -2.49 1.62 27.48
CA LYS A 88 -1.31 2.47 27.66
C LYS A 88 -1.05 3.24 26.37
N ARG A 89 -1.44 4.51 26.44
CA ARG A 89 -1.12 5.60 25.52
C ARG A 89 0.38 5.55 25.14
N CYS A 90 0.69 5.18 23.91
CA CYS A 90 2.01 5.43 23.34
C CYS A 90 2.00 6.87 22.79
N GLU A 91 2.51 7.80 23.60
CA GLU A 91 2.87 9.14 23.12
C GLU A 91 4.11 9.01 22.24
N TYR A 92 4.01 9.45 20.99
CA TYR A 92 5.17 9.66 20.13
C TYR A 92 5.71 11.08 20.43
N GLN A 93 6.84 11.15 21.15
CA GLN A 93 7.68 12.34 21.27
C GLN A 93 9.05 12.02 20.68
N HIS A 94 9.26 12.39 19.42
CA HIS A 94 10.24 13.39 18.99
C HIS A 94 10.18 13.61 17.47
#